data_AF-A0AAN5C072-F1
#
_entry.id   AF-A0AAN5C072-F1
#
_cell.length_a   1.000
_cell.length_b   1.000
_cell.length_c   1.000
_cell.angle_alpha   90.00
_cell.angle_beta   90.00
_cell.angle_gamma   90.00
#
_symmetry.space_group_name_H-M   'P 1'
#
loop_
_entity.id
_entity.type
_entity.pdbx_description
1 polymer ?
#
loop_
_entity_poly.entity_id
_entity_poly.type
_entity_poly.pdbx_seq_one_letter_code
_entity_poly.pdbx_strand_id
1 'polypeptide(L)'
;HFARDYFVKPQFTDTLRDYANDIRDLILAYSSNMGLKIDHKFCWNQKQLTDEECAMQVAQWAVNLERSIAMSSWSDDELRNYKQQY
;
A
#
# COMPACT_ATOMS: atom_id res chain seq x y z
N HIS A 1 -1.64 13.81 -2.66
CA HIS A 1 -0.77 13.35 -1.56
C HIS A 1 -1.65 13.10 -0.35
N PHE A 2 -1.79 11.87 0.10
CA PHE A 2 -2.53 11.59 1.33
C PHE A 2 -1.63 11.93 2.53
N ALA A 3 -2.15 12.70 3.49
CA ALA A 3 -1.42 13.05 4.71
C ALA A 3 -1.23 11.83 5.61
N ARG A 4 -0.18 11.81 6.44
CA ARG A 4 0.17 10.72 7.39
C ARG A 4 -1.04 10.18 8.16
N ASP A 5 -1.94 11.06 8.57
CA ASP A 5 -3.17 10.77 9.30
C ASP A 5 -4.08 9.75 8.60
N TYR A 6 -4.05 9.73 7.26
CA TYR A 6 -4.80 8.80 6.42
C TYR A 6 -4.39 7.34 6.66
N PHE A 7 -3.14 7.09 7.04
CA PHE A 7 -2.59 5.75 7.25
C PHE A 7 -2.59 5.32 8.72
N VAL A 8 -2.86 6.23 9.65
CA VAL A 8 -2.72 6.01 11.11
C VAL A 8 -4.06 6.04 11.83
N LYS A 9 -5.02 6.88 11.43
CA LYS A 9 -6.29 7.01 12.14
C LYS A 9 -7.27 5.87 11.77
N PRO A 10 -7.98 5.27 12.74
CA PRO A 10 -8.97 4.20 12.49
C PRO A 10 -10.09 4.60 11.53
N GLN A 11 -10.34 5.90 11.40
CA GLN A 11 -11.42 6.47 10.59
C GLN A 11 -11.20 6.27 9.09
N PHE A 12 -10.00 5.86 8.67
CA PHE A 12 -9.64 5.69 7.26
C PHE A 12 -9.41 4.22 6.87
N THR A 13 -9.75 3.25 7.71
CA THR A 13 -9.57 1.81 7.38
C THR A 13 -10.30 1.37 6.13
N ASP A 14 -11.49 1.90 5.86
CA ASP A 14 -12.21 1.61 4.60
C ASP A 14 -11.46 2.15 3.40
N THR A 15 -10.93 3.38 3.50
CA THR A 15 -10.08 3.99 2.47
C THR A 15 -8.76 3.25 2.23
N LEU A 16 -8.17 2.63 3.26
CA LEU A 16 -6.98 1.79 3.09
C LEU A 16 -7.31 0.46 2.37
N ARG A 17 -8.51 -0.08 2.59
CA ARG A 17 -9.00 -1.27 1.86
C ARG A 17 -9.25 -0.92 0.39
N ASP A 18 -9.84 0.23 0.12
CA ASP A 18 -10.08 0.68 -1.26
C ASP A 18 -8.76 0.97 -1.98
N TYR A 19 -7.79 1.58 -1.29
CA TYR A 19 -6.45 1.77 -1.84
C TYR A 19 -5.74 0.44 -2.13
N ALA A 20 -5.91 -0.59 -1.29
CA ALA A 20 -5.40 -1.92 -1.59
C ALA A 20 -6.09 -2.55 -2.83
N ASN A 21 -7.40 -2.33 -3.00
CA ASN A 21 -8.13 -2.79 -4.20
C ASN A 21 -7.61 -2.07 -5.46
N ASP A 22 -7.36 -0.77 -5.40
CA ASP A 22 -6.81 0.00 -6.53
C ASP A 22 -5.42 -0.53 -6.94
N ILE A 23 -4.56 -0.84 -5.96
CA ILE A 23 -3.24 -1.44 -6.22
C ILE A 23 -3.38 -2.83 -6.84
N ARG A 24 -4.29 -3.68 -6.34
CA ARG A 24 -4.58 -4.99 -6.94
C ARG A 24 -4.99 -4.83 -8.39
N ASP A 25 -5.92 -3.93 -8.68
CA ASP A 25 -6.45 -3.73 -10.03
C ASP A 25 -5.37 -3.20 -10.98
N LEU A 26 -4.48 -2.34 -10.50
CA LEU A 26 -3.30 -1.90 -11.25
C LEU A 26 -2.37 -3.07 -11.60
N ILE A 27 -2.09 -3.97 -10.65
CA ILE A 27 -1.23 -5.14 -10.87
C ILE A 27 -1.84 -6.06 -11.94
N LEU A 28 -3.13 -6.35 -11.83
CA LEU A 28 -3.86 -7.20 -12.78
C LEU A 28 -3.92 -6.56 -14.17
N ALA A 29 -4.21 -5.26 -14.25
CA ALA A 29 -4.24 -4.53 -15.51
C ALA A 29 -2.85 -4.50 -16.18
N TYR A 30 -1.78 -4.29 -15.41
CA TYR A 30 -0.42 -4.31 -15.91
C TYR A 30 -0.03 -5.70 -16.45
N SER A 31 -0.33 -6.76 -15.68
CA SER A 31 -0.10 -8.15 -16.09
C SER A 31 -0.83 -8.47 -17.40
N SER A 32 -2.11 -8.09 -17.51
CA SER A 32 -2.91 -8.29 -18.73
C SER A 32 -2.38 -7.50 -19.92
N ASN A 33 -2.03 -6.22 -19.74
CA ASN A 33 -1.55 -5.36 -20.83
C ASN A 33 -0.18 -5.78 -21.36
N MET A 34 0.69 -6.30 -20.48
CA MET A 34 2.04 -6.74 -20.84
C MET A 34 2.10 -8.20 -21.27
N GLY A 35 1.01 -8.96 -21.13
CA GLY A 35 0.98 -10.40 -21.38
C GLY A 35 1.89 -11.19 -20.43
N LEU A 36 2.18 -10.64 -19.25
CA LEU A 36 3.02 -11.26 -18.24
C LEU A 36 2.15 -11.99 -17.22
N LYS A 37 2.58 -13.19 -16.81
CA LYS A 37 1.92 -13.90 -15.69
C LYS A 37 2.41 -13.33 -14.37
N ILE A 38 1.53 -13.30 -13.38
CA ILE A 38 1.89 -12.91 -12.02
C ILE A 38 2.80 -13.99 -11.42
N ASP A 39 3.93 -13.60 -10.85
CA ASP A 39 4.83 -14.52 -10.15
C ASP A 39 4.30 -14.80 -8.74
N HIS A 40 3.78 -16.02 -8.54
CA HIS A 40 3.22 -16.44 -7.25
C HIS A 40 4.28 -16.72 -6.17
N LYS A 41 5.58 -16.64 -6.47
CA LYS A 41 6.64 -16.91 -5.48
C LYS A 41 6.61 -15.97 -4.28
N PHE A 42 6.16 -14.73 -4.49
CA PHE A 42 6.04 -13.73 -3.43
C PHE A 42 4.84 -13.99 -2.51
N CYS A 43 3.84 -14.72 -2.99
CA CYS A 43 2.58 -14.94 -2.28
C CYS A 43 2.68 -16.12 -1.30
N TRP A 44 2.13 -15.93 -0.09
CA TRP A 44 2.07 -16.98 0.92
C TRP A 44 1.08 -18.06 0.50
N ASN A 45 1.40 -19.32 0.84
CA ASN A 45 0.64 -20.51 0.42
C ASN A 45 0.57 -20.69 -1.11
N GLN A 46 1.73 -20.76 -1.76
CA GLN A 46 1.95 -20.95 -3.21
C GLN A 46 1.20 -22.11 -3.89
N LYS A 47 0.54 -22.99 -3.13
CA LYS A 47 -0.26 -24.07 -3.69
C LYS A 47 -1.69 -23.57 -3.90
N GLN A 48 -1.99 -23.17 -5.13
CA GLN A 48 -3.33 -22.83 -5.64
C GLN A 48 -3.88 -21.45 -5.25
N LEU A 49 -3.06 -20.40 -5.28
CA LEU A 49 -3.60 -19.05 -5.32
C LEU A 49 -3.96 -18.66 -6.76
N THR A 50 -5.09 -17.98 -6.92
CA THR A 50 -5.44 -17.26 -8.16
C THR A 50 -4.59 -15.99 -8.30
N ASP A 51 -4.50 -15.47 -9.52
CA ASP A 51 -3.79 -14.21 -9.81
C ASP A 51 -4.37 -13.04 -9.03
N GLU A 52 -5.70 -12.98 -8.85
CA GLU A 52 -6.38 -11.97 -8.04
C GLU A 52 -6.01 -12.05 -6.57
N GLU A 53 -5.98 -13.26 -6.00
CA GLU A 53 -5.61 -13.45 -4.59
C GLU A 53 -4.14 -13.09 -4.36
N CYS A 54 -3.25 -13.43 -5.30
CA CYS A 54 -1.85 -13.11 -5.18
C CYS A 54 -1.61 -11.59 -5.33
N ALA A 55 -2.27 -10.95 -6.29
CA ALA A 55 -2.25 -9.49 -6.44
C ALA A 55 -2.78 -8.79 -5.17
N MET A 56 -3.82 -9.34 -4.54
CA MET A 56 -4.36 -8.81 -3.29
C MET A 56 -3.35 -8.93 -2.12
N GLN A 57 -2.64 -10.05 -1.99
CA GLN A 57 -1.60 -10.17 -0.97
C GLN A 57 -0.46 -9.15 -1.18
N VAL A 58 -0.03 -8.97 -2.42
CA VAL A 58 0.99 -7.96 -2.77
C VAL A 58 0.48 -6.55 -2.46
N ALA A 59 -0.77 -6.24 -2.79
CA ALA A 59 -1.38 -4.95 -2.50
C ALA A 59 -1.46 -4.68 -0.98
N GLN A 60 -1.87 -5.68 -0.18
CA GLN A 60 -1.90 -5.58 1.27
C GLN A 60 -0.50 -5.37 1.85
N TRP A 61 0.50 -6.07 1.32
CA TRP A 61 1.90 -5.86 1.72
C TRP A 61 2.36 -4.42 1.42
N ALA A 62 2.05 -3.88 0.23
CA ALA A 62 2.38 -2.52 -0.14
C ALA A 62 1.70 -1.48 0.76
N VAL A 63 0.41 -1.66 1.05
CA VAL A 63 -0.33 -0.77 1.98
C VAL A 63 0.26 -0.85 3.40
N ASN A 64 0.66 -2.03 3.87
CA ASN A 64 1.32 -2.17 5.17
C ASN A 64 2.70 -1.51 5.21
N LEU A 65 3.46 -1.58 4.10
CA LEU A 65 4.72 -0.88 3.97
C LEU A 65 4.50 0.64 4.02
N GLU A 66 3.57 1.18 3.24
CA GLU A 66 3.19 2.60 3.25
C GLU A 66 2.76 3.05 4.65
N ARG A 67 1.97 2.23 5.35
CA ARG A 67 1.59 2.49 6.74
C ARG A 67 2.80 2.52 7.67
N SER A 68 3.77 1.63 7.51
CA SER A 68 4.99 1.63 8.32
C SER A 68 5.83 2.90 8.09
N ILE A 69 5.96 3.33 6.84
CA ILE A 69 6.65 4.57 6.45
C ILE A 69 5.91 5.76 7.05
N ALA A 70 4.58 5.81 6.93
CA ALA A 70 3.77 6.85 7.52
C ALA A 70 3.85 6.87 9.06
N MET A 71 3.95 5.74 9.74
CA MET A 71 4.15 5.73 11.19
C MET A 71 5.55 6.18 11.61
N SER A 72 6.56 6.00 10.75
CA SER A 72 7.92 6.49 10.99
C SER A 72 8.16 7.93 10.52
N SER A 73 7.23 8.54 9.78
CA SER A 73 7.35 9.91 9.28
C SER A 73 6.83 10.95 10.28
N TRP A 74 7.40 12.15 10.22
CA TRP A 74 6.93 13.27 11.02
C TRP A 74 5.65 13.84 10.42
N SER A 75 4.74 14.24 11.31
CA SER A 75 3.52 14.92 10.90
C SER A 75 3.86 16.32 10.42
N ASP A 76 3.03 16.88 9.55
CA ASP A 76 3.25 18.24 9.02
C ASP A 76 3.31 19.30 10.15
N ASP A 77 2.67 19.04 11.29
CA ASP A 77 2.76 19.91 12.47
C ASP A 77 4.15 19.89 13.14
N GLU A 78 4.85 18.76 13.10
CA GLU A 78 6.22 18.61 13.62
C GLU A 78 7.27 19.20 12.68
N LEU A 79 6.95 19.36 11.38
CA LEU A 79 7.83 19.94 10.36
C LEU A 79 7.94 21.48 10.41
N ARG A 80 7.23 22.15 11.34
CA ARG A 80 7.23 23.62 11.44
C ARG A 80 8.50 24.22 12.08
N ASN A 81 9.25 23.43 12.85
CA ASN A 81 10.35 23.94 13.69
C ASN A 81 11.73 23.98 13.02
N TYR A 82 11.85 23.71 11.72
CA TYR A 82 13.17 23.64 11.05
C TYR A 82 13.92 24.99 10.97
N LYS A 83 13.28 26.14 11.28
CA LYS A 83 13.90 27.48 11.20
C LYS A 83 13.81 28.35 12.47
N GLN A 84 13.32 27.85 13.60
CA GLN A 84 13.22 28.66 14.83
C GLN A 84 14.46 28.61 15.74
N GLN A 85 15.59 28.08 15.25
CA GLN A 85 16.83 27.94 16.03
C GLN A 85 18.04 28.78 15.53
N TYR A 86 17.82 29.79 14.69
CA TYR A 86 18.85 30.81 14.39
C TYR A 86 18.31 32.22 14.56
#